data_AF-A0A0G3BUG8-F1
#
_entry.id   AF-A0A0G3BUG8-F1
#
_cell.length_a   1.000
_cell.length_b   1.000
_cell.length_c   1.000
_cell.angle_alpha   90.00
_cell.angle_beta   90.00
_cell.angle_gamma   90.00
#
_symmetry.space_group_name_H-M   'P 1'
#
loop_
_entity.id
_entity.type
_entity.pdbx_description
1 polymer ?
#
loop_
_entity_poly.entity_id
_entity_poly.type
_entity_poly.pdbx_seq_one_letter_code
_entity_poly.pdbx_strand_id
1 'polypeptide(L)' 'MADLARELEHLAETDRQIAAAQAQIAAVEATAEKLAGAGADCAQTEKLLATMRDSVATFVDQRRLIAETIEDIRAGRR' A
#
# COMPACT_ATOMS: atom_id res chain seq x y z
N MET A 1 7.43 -8.83 25.41
CA MET A 1 7.29 -7.36 25.19
C MET A 1 8.10 -6.86 23.99
N ALA A 2 9.30 -7.39 23.72
CA ALA A 2 10.08 -7.02 22.52
C ALA A 2 9.35 -7.32 21.19
N ASP A 3 8.61 -8.43 21.09
CA ASP A 3 7.86 -8.77 19.87
C ASP A 3 6.72 -7.80 19.58
N LEU A 4 5.97 -7.37 20.59
CA LEU A 4 4.89 -6.39 20.41
C LEU A 4 5.41 -5.04 19.90
N ALA A 5 6.54 -4.57 20.44
CA ALA A 5 7.15 -3.32 20.00
C ALA A 5 7.60 -3.39 18.54
N ARG A 6 8.20 -4.52 18.12
CA ARG A 6 8.59 -4.78 16.74
C ARG A 6 7.39 -4.80 15.80
N GLU A 7 6.31 -5.49 16.15
CA GLU A 7 5.13 -5.55 15.28
C GLU A 7 4.44 -4.19 15.13
N LEU A 8 4.46 -3.35 16.18
CA LEU A 8 3.96 -1.98 16.09
C LEU A 8 4.82 -1.11 15.16
N GLU A 9 6.14 -1.28 15.18
CA GLU A 9 7.05 -0.60 14.26
C GLU A 9 6.81 -1.06 12.82
N HIS A 10 6.67 -2.37 12.59
CA HIS A 10 6.31 -2.92 11.28
C HIS A 10 4.98 -2.35 10.78
N LEU A 11 3.96 -2.26 11.65
CA LEU A 11 2.66 -1.69 11.29
C LEU A 11 2.80 -0.22 10.84
N ALA A 12 3.54 0.58 11.60
CA ALA A 12 3.78 1.98 11.26
C ALA A 12 4.60 2.18 9.98
N GLU A 13 5.54 1.28 9.69
CA GLU A 13 6.27 1.26 8.43
C GLU A 13 5.35 0.88 7.25
N THR A 14 4.55 -0.18 7.39
CA THR A 14 3.59 -0.58 6.35
C THR A 14 2.57 0.53 6.07
N ASP A 15 2.08 1.23 7.09
CA ASP A 15 1.18 2.39 6.92
C ASP A 15 1.85 3.51 6.09
N ARG A 16 3.13 3.80 6.34
CA ARG A 16 3.88 4.78 5.55
C ARG A 16 4.06 4.34 4.10
N GLN A 17 4.33 3.06 3.86
CA GLN A 17 4.48 2.50 2.52
C GLN A 17 3.16 2.54 1.73
N ILE A 18 2.04 2.22 2.37
CA ILE A 18 0.70 2.35 1.76
C ILE A 18 0.44 3.81 1.37
N ALA A 19 0.65 4.75 2.29
CA ALA A 19 0.41 6.17 2.03
C ALA A 19 1.29 6.70 0.88
N ALA A 20 2.58 6.33 0.86
CA ALA A 20 3.50 6.70 -0.20
C ALA A 20 3.08 6.13 -1.57
N ALA A 21 2.70 4.86 -1.61
CA ALA A 21 2.25 4.21 -2.85
C ALA A 21 0.93 4.81 -3.36
N GLN A 22 -0.01 5.12 -2.47
CA GLN A 22 -1.26 5.81 -2.84
C GLN A 22 -1.00 7.20 -3.40
N ALA A 23 -0.08 7.97 -2.81
CA ALA A 23 0.30 9.29 -3.33
C ALA A 23 0.94 9.19 -4.72
N GLN A 24 1.77 8.17 -4.97
CA GLN A 24 2.34 7.91 -6.29
C GLN A 24 1.26 7.53 -7.31
N ILE A 25 0.30 6.67 -6.95
CA ILE A 25 -0.84 6.32 -7.82
C ILE A 25 -1.59 7.58 -8.23
N ALA A 26 -1.95 8.44 -7.27
CA ALA A 26 -2.67 9.69 -7.56
C ALA A 26 -1.89 10.61 -8.52
N ALA A 27 -0.56 10.70 -8.37
CA ALA A 27 0.28 11.47 -9.28
C ALA A 27 0.33 10.87 -10.70
N VAL A 28 0.38 9.55 -10.82
CA VAL A 28 0.36 8.86 -12.12
C VAL A 28 -1.02 8.97 -12.77
N GLU A 29 -2.12 8.86 -12.00
CA GLU A 29 -3.49 9.07 -12.49
C GLU A 29 -3.67 10.48 -13.06
N ALA A 30 -3.27 11.51 -12.32
CA ALA A 30 -3.34 12.89 -12.79
C ALA A 30 -2.48 13.13 -14.05
N THR A 31 -1.39 12.38 -14.22
CA THR A 31 -0.56 12.43 -15.43
C THR A 31 -1.22 11.70 -16.59
N ALA A 32 -1.82 10.54 -16.33
CA ALA A 32 -2.55 9.75 -17.32
C ALA A 32 -3.73 10.53 -17.89
N GLU A 33 -4.50 11.21 -17.05
CA GLU A 33 -5.63 12.05 -17.48
C GLU A 33 -5.17 13.18 -18.41
N LYS A 34 -4.04 13.84 -18.12
CA LYS A 34 -3.48 14.88 -18.98
C LYS A 34 -3.03 14.34 -20.34
N LEU A 35 -2.40 13.15 -20.35
CA LEU A 35 -1.95 12.49 -21.58
C LEU A 35 -3.14 12.04 -22.43
N ALA A 36 -4.16 11.46 -21.80
CA ALA A 36 -5.39 11.05 -22.48
C ALA A 36 -6.11 12.26 -23.10
N GLY A 37 -6.19 13.39 -22.39
CA GLY A 37 -6.74 14.64 -22.92
C GLY A 37 -5.97 15.22 -24.10
N ALA A 38 -4.68 14.89 -24.23
CA ALA A 38 -3.84 15.25 -25.38
C ALA A 38 -3.91 14.24 -26.53
N GLY A 39 -4.71 13.18 -26.41
CA GLY A 39 -4.86 12.13 -27.44
C GLY A 39 -3.70 11.12 -27.47
N ALA A 40 -2.90 11.03 -26.40
CA ALA A 40 -1.82 10.04 -26.30
C ALA A 40 -2.38 8.63 -26.00
N ASP A 41 -1.70 7.61 -26.52
CA ASP A 41 -1.96 6.23 -26.13
C ASP A 41 -1.55 6.02 -24.65
N CYS A 42 -2.53 5.65 -23.83
CA CYS A 42 -2.37 5.49 -22.39
C CYS A 42 -2.32 4.02 -21.94
N ALA A 43 -2.31 3.05 -22.85
CA ALA A 43 -2.39 1.61 -22.50
C ALA A 43 -1.26 1.16 -21.55
N GLN A 44 -0.04 1.66 -21.74
CA GLN A 44 1.08 1.35 -20.85
C GLN A 44 0.91 1.98 -19.46
N THR A 45 0.42 3.22 -19.40
CA THR A 45 0.15 3.94 -18.15
C THR A 45 -0.96 3.27 -17.36
N GLU A 46 -2.03 2.81 -18.03
CA GLU A 46 -3.11 2.05 -17.39
C GLU A 46 -2.61 0.74 -16.80
N LYS A 47 -1.75 0.01 -17.53
CA LYS A 47 -1.12 -1.22 -17.03
C LYS A 47 -0.23 -0.97 -15.82
N LEU A 48 0.53 0.13 -15.83
CA LEU A 48 1.33 0.55 -14.68
C LEU A 48 0.44 0.86 -13.47
N LEU A 49 -0.62 1.63 -13.65
CA LEU A 49 -1.59 1.95 -12.59
C LEU A 49 -2.23 0.69 -11.99
N ALA A 50 -2.62 -0.28 -12.82
CA ALA A 50 -3.13 -1.56 -12.34
C ALA A 50 -2.10 -2.26 -11.43
N THR A 51 -0.84 -2.35 -11.88
CA THR A 51 0.25 -2.98 -11.11
C THR A 51 0.52 -2.27 -9.78
N MET A 52 0.48 -0.93 -9.78
CA MET A 52 0.66 -0.13 -8.56
C MET A 52 -0.50 -0.36 -7.57
N ARG A 53 -1.74 -0.42 -8.05
CA ARG A 53 -2.92 -0.72 -7.23
C ARG A 53 -2.86 -2.13 -6.63
N ASP A 54 -2.42 -3.12 -7.39
CA ASP A 54 -2.20 -4.49 -6.89
C ASP A 54 -1.13 -4.53 -5.80
N SER A 55 -0.07 -3.72 -5.96
CA SER A 55 0.98 -3.59 -4.95
C SER A 55 0.45 -2.97 -3.64
N VAL A 56 -0.41 -1.94 -3.74
CA VAL A 56 -1.09 -1.37 -2.56
C VAL A 56 -2.00 -2.38 -1.90
N ALA A 57 -2.76 -3.17 -2.66
CA ALA A 57 -3.59 -4.23 -2.09
C ALA A 57 -2.75 -5.23 -1.28
N THR A 58 -1.58 -5.60 -1.80
CA THR A 58 -0.62 -6.48 -1.10
C THR A 58 -0.15 -5.87 0.22
N PHE A 59 0.19 -4.58 0.25
CA PHE A 59 0.58 -3.91 1.50
C PHE A 59 -0.57 -3.82 2.50
N VAL A 60 -1.81 -3.60 2.03
CA VAL A 60 -3.01 -3.60 2.89
C VAL A 60 -3.23 -4.98 3.53
N ASP A 61 -3.06 -6.05 2.77
CA ASP A 61 -3.13 -7.41 3.30
C ASP A 61 -2.02 -7.69 4.33
N GLN A 62 -0.78 -7.28 4.04
CA GLN A 62 0.33 -7.37 4.98
C GLN A 62 0.02 -6.61 6.28
N ARG A 63 -0.50 -5.38 6.18
CA ARG A 63 -0.92 -4.58 7.34
C ARG A 63 -1.96 -5.31 8.19
N ARG A 64 -2.94 -5.97 7.55
CA ARG A 64 -3.97 -6.75 8.24
C ARG A 64 -3.35 -7.89 9.04
N LEU A 65 -2.44 -8.65 8.45
CA LEU A 65 -1.74 -9.77 9.12
C LEU A 65 -0.91 -9.30 10.32
N ILE A 66 -0.23 -8.15 10.20
CA ILE A 66 0.53 -7.56 11.32
C ILE A 66 -0.43 -7.16 12.44
N ALA A 67 -1.56 -6.53 12.12
CA ALA A 67 -2.57 -6.14 13.10
C ALA A 67 -3.17 -7.36 13.83
N GLU A 68 -3.52 -8.43 13.09
CA GLU A 68 -3.97 -9.71 13.66
C GLU A 68 -2.92 -10.30 14.62
N THR A 69 -1.64 -10.26 14.23
CA THR A 69 -0.53 -10.74 15.07
C THR A 69 -0.39 -9.92 16.36
N ILE A 70 -0.54 -8.60 16.28
CA ILE A 70 -0.53 -7.71 17.46
C ILE A 70 -1.67 -8.06 18.42
N GLU A 71 -2.87 -8.34 17.90
CA GLU A 71 -4.02 -8.75 18.71
C GLU A 71 -3.78 -10.07 19.43
N ASP A 72 -3.18 -11.05 18.75
CA ASP A 72 -2.81 -12.34 19.36
C ASP A 72 -1.79 -12.19 20.49
N ILE A 73 -0.75 -11.37 20.29
CA ILE A 73 0.26 -11.08 21.33
C ILE A 73 -0.41 -10.38 22.53
N ARG A 74 -1.28 -9.40 22.28
CA ARG A 74 -2.01 -8.69 23.35
C ARG A 74 -2.96 -9.60 24.13
N ALA A 75 -3.53 -10.60 23.47
CA ALA A 75 -4.39 -11.60 24.09
C ALA A 75 -3.61 -12.73 24.79
N GLY A 76 -2.28 -12.76 24.69
CA GLY A 76 -1.44 -13.83 25.23
C GLY A 76 -1.62 -15.18 24.51
N ARG A 77 -2.14 -15.16 23.28
CA ARG A 77 -2.26 -16.35 22.41
C ARG A 77 -0.94 -16.70 21.72
N ARG A 78 0.06 -15.82 21.83
CA ARG A 78 1.36 -15.90 21.19
C ARG A 78 2.43 -15.22 22.04
#